data_AF-A0A3S4UMS2-F1
#
_entry.id   AF-A0A3S4UMS2-F1
#
_cell.length_a   1.000
_cell.length_b   1.000
_cell.length_c   1.000
_cell.angle_alpha   90.00
_cell.angle_beta   90.00
_cell.angle_gamma   90.00
#
_symmetry.space_group_name_H-M   'P 1'
#
loop_
_entity.id
_entity.type
_entity.pdbx_description
1 polymer ?
#
loop_
_entity_poly.entity_id
_entity_poly.type
_entity_poly.pdbx_seq_one_letter_code
_entity_poly.pdbx_strand_id
1 'polypeptide(L)' 'MTKTDVAQQIVDIQTLLEIAKDNVLEEKNDDALKLLHQASREMKTVAWRIVPVLGE' A
#
# COMPACT_ATOMS: atom_id res chain seq x y z
N MET A 1 -6.20 -15.83 -7.03
CA MET A 1 -5.14 -14.94 -6.54
C MET A 1 -4.54 -15.61 -5.33
N THR A 2 -3.23 -15.73 -5.26
CA THR A 2 -2.55 -16.57 -4.28
C THR A 2 -2.21 -15.79 -3.00
N LYS A 3 -1.92 -16.51 -1.91
CA LYS A 3 -1.33 -15.93 -0.67
C LYS A 3 -0.09 -15.08 -0.99
N THR A 4 0.72 -15.51 -1.95
CA THR A 4 1.91 -14.79 -2.44
C THR A 4 1.57 -13.47 -3.13
N ASP A 5 0.54 -13.42 -3.97
CA ASP A 5 0.13 -12.19 -4.66
C ASP A 5 -0.35 -11.11 -3.66
N VAL A 6 -1.08 -11.52 -2.62
CA VAL A 6 -1.51 -10.62 -1.54
C VAL A 6 -0.30 -10.11 -0.75
N ALA A 7 0.63 -11.00 -0.42
CA ALA A 7 1.86 -10.62 0.28
C ALA A 7 2.70 -9.62 -0.54
N GLN A 8 2.83 -9.83 -1.85
CA GLN A 8 3.56 -8.89 -2.72
C GLN A 8 2.90 -7.51 -2.74
N GLN A 9 1.56 -7.44 -2.82
CA GLN A 9 0.86 -6.14 -2.76
C GLN A 9 1.08 -5.42 -1.42
N ILE A 10 1.23 -6.14 -0.32
CA ILE A 10 1.59 -5.54 0.98
C ILE A 10 2.99 -4.93 0.92
N VAL A 11 3.96 -5.61 0.29
CA VAL A 11 5.32 -5.08 0.09
C VAL A 11 5.33 -3.84 -0.80
N ASP A 12 4.53 -3.82 -1.85
CA ASP A 12 4.40 -2.67 -2.75
C ASP A 12 3.82 -1.46 -1.98
N ILE A 13 2.80 -1.67 -1.14
CA ILE A 13 2.25 -0.64 -0.24
C ILE A 13 3.31 -0.13 0.75
N GLN A 14 4.11 -1.02 1.34
CA GLN A 14 5.20 -0.61 2.23
C GLN A 14 6.20 0.31 1.52
N THR A 15 6.53 -0.01 0.27
CA THR A 15 7.40 0.84 -0.58
C THR A 15 6.79 2.23 -0.79
N LEU A 16 5.49 2.32 -1.10
CA LEU A 16 4.80 3.61 -1.24
C LEU A 16 4.84 4.43 0.04
N LEU A 17 4.69 3.80 1.21
CA LEU A 17 4.73 4.48 2.50
C LEU A 17 6.14 4.97 2.85
N GLU A 18 7.18 4.21 2.49
CA GLU A 18 8.57 4.64 2.66
C GLU A 18 8.87 5.89 1.82
N ILE A 19 8.48 5.89 0.54
CA ILE A 19 8.66 7.07 -0.33
C ILE A 19 7.84 8.26 0.18
N ALA A 20 6.60 8.03 0.65
CA ALA A 20 5.77 9.10 1.21
C ALA A 20 6.41 9.73 2.46
N LYS A 21 7.00 8.91 3.33
CA LYS A 21 7.76 9.37 4.50
C LYS A 21 8.96 10.22 4.08
N ASP A 22 9.74 9.78 3.10
CA ASP A 22 10.88 10.54 2.59
C ASP A 22 10.45 11.89 2.02
N ASN A 23 9.34 11.93 1.27
CA ASN A 23 8.77 13.19 0.79
C ASN A 23 8.33 14.14 1.90
N VAL A 24 7.82 13.64 3.03
CA VAL A 24 7.50 14.49 4.20
C VAL A 24 8.78 15.08 4.79
N LEU A 25 9.85 14.28 4.91
CA LEU A 25 11.14 14.74 5.44
C LEU A 25 11.81 15.77 4.53
N GLU A 26 11.55 15.71 3.22
CA GLU A 26 12.04 16.66 2.22
C GLU A 26 11.09 17.84 1.97
N GLU A 27 10.07 18.04 2.81
CA GLU A 27 9.05 19.11 2.70
C GLU A 27 8.21 19.06 1.39
N LYS A 28 8.23 17.94 0.66
CA LYS A 28 7.45 17.67 -0.57
C LYS A 28 6.04 17.16 -0.24
N ASN A 29 5.30 17.95 0.54
CA ASN A 29 4.02 17.53 1.14
C ASN A 29 2.94 17.11 0.12
N ASP A 30 2.87 17.79 -1.03
CA ASP A 30 1.90 17.44 -2.08
C ASP A 30 2.15 16.06 -2.68
N ASP A 31 3.42 15.68 -2.86
CA ASP A 31 3.79 14.38 -3.39
C ASP A 31 3.64 13.27 -2.33
N ALA A 32 3.95 13.58 -1.07
CA ALA A 32 3.62 12.70 0.05
C ALA A 32 2.11 12.40 0.11
N LEU A 33 1.26 13.43 -0.01
CA LEU A 33 -0.20 13.28 0.04
C LEU A 33 -0.72 12.38 -1.09
N LYS A 34 -0.21 12.54 -2.31
CA LYS A 34 -0.58 11.67 -3.45
C LYS A 34 -0.26 10.21 -3.18
N LEU A 35 0.95 9.93 -2.68
CA LEU A 35 1.39 8.56 -2.34
C LEU A 35 0.56 7.96 -1.22
N LEU A 36 0.25 8.74 -0.17
CA LEU A 36 -0.61 8.28 0.93
C LEU A 36 -2.04 7.97 0.45
N HIS A 37 -2.60 8.77 -0.45
CA HIS A 37 -3.90 8.46 -1.06
C HIS A 37 -3.85 7.19 -1.91
N GLN A 38 -2.78 6.96 -2.66
CA GLN A 38 -2.59 5.72 -3.42
C GLN A 38 -2.50 4.52 -2.47
N ALA A 39 -1.60 4.56 -1.48
CA ALA A 39 -1.44 3.50 -0.49
C ALA A 39 -2.76 3.19 0.23
N SER A 40 -3.56 4.21 0.58
CA SER A 40 -4.88 4.04 1.18
C SER A 40 -5.85 3.26 0.28
N ARG A 41 -5.85 3.51 -1.03
CA ARG A 41 -6.68 2.78 -2.00
C ARG A 41 -6.23 1.33 -2.17
N GLU A 42 -4.91 1.12 -2.22
CA GLU A 42 -4.33 -0.21 -2.34
C GLU A 42 -4.57 -1.05 -1.09
N MET A 43 -4.43 -0.49 0.11
CA MET A 43 -4.75 -1.17 1.37
C MET A 43 -6.20 -1.66 1.41
N LYS A 44 -7.16 -0.84 0.97
CA LYS A 44 -8.57 -1.26 0.85
C LYS A 44 -8.72 -2.45 -0.11
N THR A 45 -7.98 -2.41 -1.21
CA THR A 45 -8.00 -3.48 -2.22
C THR A 45 -7.42 -4.79 -1.65
N VAL A 46 -6.30 -4.72 -0.95
CA VAL A 46 -5.67 -5.86 -0.25
C VAL A 46 -6.62 -6.45 0.80
N ALA A 47 -7.31 -5.62 1.59
CA ALA A 47 -8.28 -6.08 2.57
C ALA A 47 -9.44 -6.86 1.95
N TRP A 48 -9.96 -6.44 0.79
CA TRP A 48 -10.97 -7.22 0.06
C TRP A 48 -10.42 -8.55 -0.48
N ARG A 49 -9.18 -8.52 -0.91
CA ARG A 49 -8.46 -9.63 -1.52
C ARG A 49 -8.03 -10.71 -0.53
N ILE A 50 -7.92 -10.38 0.76
CA ILE A 50 -7.57 -11.36 1.81
C ILE A 50 -8.74 -12.27 2.17
N VAL A 51 -10.00 -11.83 1.96
CA VAL A 51 -11.20 -12.59 2.32
C VAL A 51 -11.23 -13.99 1.69
N PRO A 52 -11.05 -14.18 0.37
CA PRO A 52 -11.00 -15.52 -0.22
C PRO A 52 -9.79 -16.35 0.24
N VAL A 53 -8.70 -15.69 0.68
CA VAL A 53 -7.49 -16.36 1.18
C VAL A 53 -7.68 -16.94 2.59
N LEU A 54 -8.52 -16.32 3.41
CA LEU A 54 -8.84 -16.79 4.77
C LEU A 54 -9.78 -18.02 4.78
N GLY A 55 -10.46 -18.28 3.67
CA GLY A 55 -11.33 -19.45 3.48
C GLY A 55 -10.64 -20.66 2.83
N GLU A 56 -9.35 -20.54 2.47
CA GLU A 56 -8.47 -21.62 1.97
C GLU A 56 -7.55 -22.20 3.04
#